data_AF-A0A5J5LY58-F1
#
_entry.id   AF-A0A5J5LY58-F1
#
_cell.length_a   1.000
_cell.length_b   1.000
_cell.length_c   1.000
_cell.angle_alpha   90.00
_cell.angle_beta   90.00
_cell.angle_gamma   90.00
#
_symmetry.space_group_name_H-M   'P 1'
#
loop_
_entity.id
_entity.type
_entity.pdbx_description
1 polymer ?
#
loop_
_entity_poly.entity_id
_entity_poly.type
_entity_poly.pdbx_seq_one_letter_code
_entity_poly.pdbx_strand_id
1 'polypeptide(L)'
;MIPTSNPLTYGDLLLQYQPKPINNSQEYERFLSIIEGMMSRELSNEEGLLFDLLVLLVEEYERKHYPIARTNPAATLESLLDEFDIDRECLVDIFGDRDRVESVIGGKQAIAPSQAESLAEFFNRLSAKLALSARDFLL
;
A
#
# COMPACT_ATOMS: atom_id res chain seq x y z
N MET A 1 -9.22 -0.14 47.62
CA MET A 1 -10.14 -0.51 46.51
C MET A 1 -9.54 0.07 45.25
N ILE A 2 -9.16 -0.79 44.29
CA ILE A 2 -8.67 -0.34 42.98
C ILE A 2 -9.94 -0.03 42.17
N PRO A 3 -10.10 1.17 41.58
CA PRO A 3 -11.21 1.40 40.66
C PRO A 3 -10.99 0.49 39.45
N THR A 4 -11.80 -0.55 39.32
CA THR A 4 -11.93 -1.31 38.08
C THR A 4 -12.49 -0.35 37.05
N SER A 5 -11.63 0.24 36.22
CA SER A 5 -12.07 0.92 34.99
C SER A 5 -12.91 -0.09 34.23
N ASN A 6 -14.22 0.16 34.19
CA ASN A 6 -15.15 -0.69 33.47
C ASN A 6 -14.69 -0.68 31.99
N PRO A 7 -14.52 -1.84 31.33
CA PRO A 7 -14.16 -1.85 29.92
C PRO A 7 -15.19 -1.04 29.14
N LEU A 8 -14.70 -0.14 28.28
CA LEU A 8 -15.56 0.70 27.45
C LEU A 8 -16.44 -0.20 26.58
N THR A 9 -17.74 0.07 26.56
CA THR A 9 -18.63 -0.65 25.65
C THR A 9 -18.38 -0.18 24.22
N TYR A 10 -18.81 -0.98 23.24
CA TYR A 10 -18.74 -0.56 21.84
C TYR A 10 -19.45 0.77 21.59
N GLY A 11 -20.58 1.05 22.28
CA GLY A 11 -21.27 2.34 22.18
C GLY A 11 -20.43 3.51 22.68
N ASP A 12 -19.69 3.33 23.79
CA ASP A 12 -18.79 4.35 24.33
C ASP A 12 -17.64 4.63 23.36
N LEU A 13 -17.09 3.58 22.76
CA LEU A 13 -16.05 3.67 21.74
C LEU A 13 -16.53 4.44 20.49
N LEU A 14 -17.75 4.17 20.01
CA LEU A 14 -18.33 4.93 18.90
C LEU A 14 -18.50 6.41 19.23
N LEU A 15 -18.91 6.75 20.46
CA LEU A 15 -19.03 8.15 20.90
C LEU A 15 -17.67 8.85 21.02
N GLN A 16 -16.65 8.12 21.47
CA GLN A 16 -15.29 8.63 21.64
C GLN A 16 -14.60 8.89 20.31
N TYR A 17 -14.61 7.89 19.41
CA TYR A 17 -13.83 7.92 18.18
C TYR A 17 -14.61 8.46 16.97
N GLN A 18 -15.94 8.50 17.06
CA GLN A 18 -16.86 9.02 16.05
C GLN A 18 -16.52 8.56 14.62
N PRO A 19 -16.42 7.24 14.39
CA PRO A 19 -16.11 6.71 13.07
C PRO A 19 -17.18 7.13 12.07
N LYS A 20 -16.75 7.63 10.92
CA LYS A 20 -17.60 8.13 9.84
C LYS A 20 -16.86 8.02 8.50
N PRO A 21 -17.57 8.01 7.36
CA PRO A 21 -16.92 8.08 6.05
C PRO A 21 -15.93 9.24 6.01
N ILE A 22 -14.70 8.95 5.59
CA ILE A 22 -13.60 9.91 5.50
C ILE A 22 -13.79 10.71 4.22
N ASN A 23 -13.76 12.05 4.31
CA ASN A 23 -13.96 12.91 3.14
C ASN A 23 -12.78 13.86 2.88
N ASN A 24 -11.78 13.89 3.76
CA ASN A 24 -10.60 14.73 3.62
C ASN A 24 -9.37 14.09 4.26
N SER A 25 -8.20 14.59 3.91
CA SER A 25 -6.91 14.07 4.38
C SER A 25 -6.71 14.22 5.89
N GLN A 26 -7.26 15.25 6.53
CA GLN A 26 -7.12 15.43 7.98
C GLN A 26 -7.87 14.34 8.76
N GLU A 27 -9.04 13.92 8.29
CA GLU A 27 -9.79 12.81 8.88
C GLU A 27 -9.10 11.47 8.64
N TYR A 28 -8.50 11.29 7.47
CA TYR A 28 -7.69 10.13 7.12
C TYR A 28 -6.50 9.97 8.08
N GLU A 29 -5.65 10.99 8.20
CA GLU A 29 -4.48 10.98 9.10
C GLU A 29 -4.87 10.72 10.56
N ARG A 30 -5.99 11.30 11.00
CA ARG A 30 -6.49 11.08 12.37
C ARG A 30 -6.83 9.60 12.59
N PHE A 31 -7.60 8.99 11.69
CA PHE A 31 -8.00 7.59 11.84
C PHE A 31 -6.82 6.63 11.66
N LEU A 32 -5.88 6.94 10.77
CA LEU A 32 -4.65 6.17 10.61
C LEU A 32 -3.83 6.16 11.91
N SER A 33 -3.61 7.33 12.51
CA SER A 33 -2.88 7.43 13.79
C SER A 33 -3.57 6.69 14.95
N ILE A 34 -4.91 6.66 14.97
CA ILE A 34 -5.66 5.89 15.97
C ILE A 34 -5.43 4.38 15.77
N ILE A 35 -5.51 3.90 14.52
CA ILE A 35 -5.27 2.50 14.15
C ILE A 35 -3.86 2.08 14.55
N GLU A 36 -2.84 2.88 14.22
CA GLU A 36 -1.43 2.62 14.59
C GLU A 36 -1.26 2.51 16.11
N GLY A 37 -1.90 3.42 16.86
CA GLY A 37 -1.90 3.36 18.32
C GLY A 37 -2.55 2.08 18.87
N MET A 38 -3.62 1.59 18.21
CA MET A 38 -4.29 0.34 18.57
C MET A 38 -3.45 -0.91 18.25
N MET A 39 -2.70 -0.91 17.14
CA MET A 39 -1.82 -2.03 16.77
C MET A 39 -0.69 -2.30 17.79
N SER A 40 -0.32 -1.29 18.57
CA SER A 40 0.76 -1.39 19.57
C SER A 40 0.35 -2.07 20.88
N ARG A 41 -0.90 -2.48 21.04
CA ARG A 41 -1.44 -3.05 22.29
C ARG A 41 -2.42 -4.18 22.06
N GLU A 42 -2.67 -4.96 23.12
CA GLU A 42 -3.78 -5.92 23.12
C GLU A 42 -5.12 -5.17 23.21
N LEU A 43 -6.05 -5.54 22.33
CA LEU A 43 -7.38 -4.93 22.22
C LEU A 43 -8.41 -5.79 22.93
N SER A 44 -9.39 -5.16 23.58
CA SER A 44 -10.62 -5.84 23.99
C SER A 44 -11.43 -6.26 22.74
N ASN A 45 -12.45 -7.11 22.93
CA ASN A 45 -13.34 -7.50 21.83
C ASN A 45 -14.04 -6.28 21.20
N GLU A 46 -14.47 -5.33 22.03
CA GLU A 46 -15.14 -4.10 21.60
C GLU A 46 -14.18 -3.17 20.86
N GLU A 47 -12.93 -3.06 21.33
CA GLU A 47 -11.89 -2.31 20.66
C GLU A 47 -11.49 -2.94 19.32
N GLY A 48 -11.48 -4.27 19.23
CA GLY A 48 -11.26 -5.00 17.98
C GLY A 48 -12.34 -4.72 16.95
N LEU A 49 -13.62 -4.71 17.36
CA LEU A 49 -14.72 -4.34 16.46
C LEU A 49 -14.60 -2.90 15.95
N LEU A 50 -14.17 -1.97 16.80
CA LEU A 50 -13.92 -0.59 16.39
C LEU A 50 -12.73 -0.51 15.43
N PHE A 51 -11.65 -1.23 15.73
CA PHE A 51 -10.44 -1.29 14.91
C PHE A 51 -10.78 -1.74 13.48
N ASP A 52 -11.52 -2.84 13.33
CA ASP A 52 -11.95 -3.35 12.04
C ASP A 52 -12.79 -2.31 11.27
N LEU A 53 -13.69 -1.61 11.95
CA LEU A 53 -14.47 -0.53 11.34
C LEU A 53 -13.59 0.63 10.85
N LEU A 54 -12.61 1.06 11.66
CA LEU A 54 -11.71 2.15 11.29
C LEU A 54 -10.82 1.77 10.10
N VAL A 55 -10.29 0.55 10.07
CA VAL A 55 -9.54 0.02 8.93
C VAL A 55 -10.39 0.04 7.67
N LEU A 56 -11.63 -0.46 7.73
CA LEU A 56 -12.55 -0.45 6.59
C LEU A 56 -12.80 0.96 6.04
N LEU A 57 -12.93 1.97 6.92
CA LEU A 57 -13.13 3.36 6.52
C LEU A 57 -11.88 3.96 5.84
N VAL A 58 -10.69 3.62 6.35
CA VAL A 58 -9.41 4.03 5.77
C VAL A 58 -9.23 3.39 4.40
N GLU A 59 -9.42 2.08 4.26
CA GLU A 59 -9.35 1.38 2.97
C GLU A 59 -10.33 1.93 1.94
N GLU A 60 -11.57 2.26 2.36
CA GLU A 60 -12.55 2.86 1.46
C GLU A 60 -12.12 4.24 0.95
N TYR A 61 -11.51 5.04 1.83
CA TYR A 61 -10.96 6.35 1.48
C TYR A 61 -9.78 6.24 0.53
N GLU A 62 -8.83 5.38 0.86
CA GLU A 62 -7.66 5.09 0.03
C GLU A 62 -8.11 4.62 -1.34
N ARG A 63 -9.03 3.66 -1.45
CA ARG A 63 -9.55 3.22 -2.74
C ARG A 63 -10.16 4.34 -3.59
N LYS A 64 -10.68 5.42 -3.00
CA LYS A 64 -11.24 6.57 -3.73
C LYS A 64 -10.21 7.67 -4.04
N HIS A 65 -9.27 7.92 -3.13
CA HIS A 65 -8.35 9.06 -3.18
C HIS A 65 -6.92 8.68 -3.55
N TYR A 66 -6.49 7.50 -3.13
CA TYR A 66 -5.31 6.78 -3.56
C TYR A 66 -5.73 5.47 -4.25
N PRO A 67 -6.70 5.51 -5.21
CA PRO A 67 -7.08 4.29 -5.94
C PRO A 67 -5.78 3.73 -6.45
N ILE A 68 -5.40 2.49 -6.07
CA ILE A 68 -4.11 1.85 -6.38
C ILE A 68 -3.67 2.43 -7.69
N ALA A 69 -2.82 3.46 -7.60
CA ALA A 69 -2.56 4.23 -8.79
C ALA A 69 -1.89 3.18 -9.66
N ARG A 70 -2.23 3.17 -10.93
CA ARG A 70 -1.28 2.67 -11.91
C ARG A 70 -0.01 3.46 -11.62
N THR A 71 0.83 2.91 -10.75
CA THR A 71 2.04 3.56 -10.29
C THR A 71 2.76 3.83 -11.59
N ASN A 72 3.29 5.05 -11.72
CA ASN A 72 4.20 5.34 -12.82
C ASN A 72 5.10 4.10 -12.96
N PRO A 73 5.16 3.44 -14.12
CA PRO A 73 5.83 2.15 -14.24
C PRO A 73 7.25 2.18 -13.68
N ALA A 74 7.88 3.35 -13.73
CA ALA A 74 9.11 3.70 -13.04
C ALA A 74 9.08 3.53 -11.52
N ALA A 75 8.07 4.08 -10.83
CA ALA A 75 7.89 3.96 -9.38
C ALA A 75 7.51 2.52 -8.98
N THR A 76 6.70 1.82 -9.76
CA THR A 76 6.46 0.37 -9.53
C THR A 76 7.77 -0.39 -9.58
N LEU A 77 8.58 -0.11 -10.60
CA LEU A 77 9.85 -0.78 -10.82
C LEU A 77 10.85 -0.45 -9.70
N GLU A 78 10.96 0.80 -9.26
CA GLU A 78 11.82 1.18 -8.12
C GLU A 78 11.42 0.45 -6.84
N SER A 79 10.13 0.43 -6.49
CA SER A 79 9.66 -0.29 -5.30
C SER A 79 9.96 -1.79 -5.37
N LEU A 80 9.82 -2.41 -6.54
CA LEU A 80 10.15 -3.82 -6.73
C LEU A 80 11.67 -4.08 -6.66
N LEU A 81 12.50 -3.18 -7.18
CA LEU A 81 13.95 -3.32 -7.04
C LEU A 81 14.38 -3.25 -5.56
N ASP A 82 13.78 -2.35 -4.79
CA ASP A 82 14.05 -2.19 -3.34
C ASP A 82 13.53 -3.37 -2.52
N GLU A 83 12.29 -3.82 -2.77
CA GLU A 83 11.67 -4.94 -2.06
C GLU A 83 12.43 -6.26 -2.24
N PHE A 84 12.99 -6.48 -3.44
CA PHE A 84 13.68 -7.70 -3.80
C PHE A 84 15.22 -7.58 -3.79
N ASP A 85 15.78 -6.45 -3.36
CA ASP A 85 17.23 -6.13 -3.34
C ASP A 85 17.91 -6.44 -4.69
N ILE A 86 17.26 -6.04 -5.78
CA ILE A 86 17.72 -6.31 -7.15
C ILE A 86 18.52 -5.12 -7.67
N ASP A 87 19.69 -5.41 -8.22
CA ASP A 87 20.50 -4.39 -8.89
C ASP A 87 19.85 -3.97 -10.23
N ARG A 88 19.91 -2.68 -10.53
CA ARG A 88 19.50 -2.09 -11.81
C ARG A 88 20.23 -2.73 -12.99
N GLU A 89 21.43 -3.27 -12.76
CA GLU A 89 22.17 -4.02 -13.77
C GLU A 89 21.41 -5.25 -14.29
N CYS A 90 20.59 -5.91 -13.47
CA CYS A 90 19.76 -7.05 -13.92
C CYS A 90 18.69 -6.65 -14.94
N LEU A 91 18.31 -5.38 -14.98
CA LEU A 91 17.33 -4.88 -15.94
C LEU A 91 17.95 -4.58 -17.31
N VAL A 92 19.27 -4.56 -17.43
CA VAL A 92 19.97 -4.33 -18.72
C VAL A 92 19.61 -5.41 -19.73
N ASP A 93 19.41 -6.66 -19.30
CA ASP A 93 18.98 -7.76 -20.18
C ASP A 93 17.56 -7.55 -20.75
N ILE A 94 16.71 -6.80 -20.04
CA ILE A 94 15.32 -6.51 -20.45
C ILE A 94 15.24 -5.25 -21.32
N PHE A 95 16.01 -4.20 -20.98
CA PHE A 95 15.96 -2.91 -21.68
C PHE A 95 17.04 -2.72 -22.75
N GLY A 96 18.07 -3.57 -22.74
CA GLY A 96 19.17 -3.65 -23.69
C GLY A 96 20.43 -2.90 -23.25
N ASP A 97 20.29 -1.77 -22.57
CA ASP A 97 21.42 -0.95 -22.10
C ASP A 97 21.10 -0.24 -20.78
N ARG A 98 22.15 0.21 -20.08
CA ARG A 98 22.04 0.90 -18.78
C ARG A 98 21.38 2.27 -18.90
N ASP A 99 21.61 2.99 -20.00
CA ASP A 99 21.07 4.34 -20.20
C ASP A 99 19.54 4.32 -20.33
N ARG A 100 18.98 3.27 -20.93
CA ARG A 100 17.55 3.00 -21.03
C ARG A 100 16.95 2.58 -19.70
N VAL A 101 17.65 1.74 -18.93
CA VAL A 101 17.22 1.39 -17.56
C VAL A 101 17.07 2.66 -16.72
N GLU A 102 18.09 3.51 -16.69
CA GLU A 102 18.06 4.78 -15.95
C GLU A 102 17.02 5.76 -16.51
N SER A 103 16.80 5.78 -17.82
CA SER A 103 15.76 6.62 -18.44
C SER A 103 14.34 6.15 -18.11
N VAL A 104 14.12 4.84 -17.98
CA VAL A 104 12.83 4.26 -17.58
C VAL A 104 12.59 4.44 -16.09
N ILE A 105 13.58 4.13 -15.24
CA ILE A 105 13.53 4.36 -13.78
C ILE A 105 13.36 5.86 -13.47
N GLY A 106 14.04 6.72 -14.21
CA GLY A 106 13.89 8.18 -14.09
C GLY A 106 12.61 8.74 -14.72
N GLY A 107 11.71 7.91 -15.26
CA GLY A 107 10.44 8.32 -15.87
C GLY A 107 10.57 9.16 -17.15
N LYS A 108 11.76 9.20 -17.77
CA LYS A 108 12.03 9.93 -19.02
C LYS A 108 11.56 9.17 -20.26
N GLN A 109 11.47 7.84 -20.16
CA GLN A 109 11.05 6.97 -21.25
C GLN A 109 9.94 6.02 -20.79
N ALA A 110 8.92 5.83 -21.64
CA ALA A 110 7.84 4.88 -21.38
C ALA A 110 8.30 3.43 -21.60
N ILE A 111 7.69 2.50 -20.86
CA ILE A 111 7.93 1.06 -21.00
C ILE A 111 7.17 0.53 -22.21
N ALA A 112 7.84 -0.21 -23.09
CA ALA A 112 7.20 -0.87 -24.21
C ALA A 112 6.42 -2.12 -23.75
N PRO A 113 5.34 -2.53 -24.44
CA PRO A 113 4.56 -3.70 -24.05
C PRO A 113 5.36 -5.00 -23.89
N SER A 114 6.34 -5.23 -24.77
CA SER A 114 7.24 -6.39 -24.69
C SER A 114 8.16 -6.36 -23.47
N GLN A 115 8.58 -5.16 -23.04
CA GLN A 115 9.40 -4.97 -21.84
C GLN A 115 8.56 -5.18 -20.58
N ALA A 116 7.32 -4.69 -20.59
CA ALA A 116 6.36 -4.91 -19.50
C ALA A 116 6.04 -6.39 -19.28
N GLU A 117 5.87 -7.17 -20.35
CA GLU A 117 5.70 -8.63 -20.26
C GLU A 117 6.96 -9.29 -19.64
N SER A 118 8.14 -8.91 -20.11
CA SER A 118 9.42 -9.44 -19.60
C SER A 118 9.63 -9.12 -18.12
N LEU A 119 9.26 -7.91 -17.67
CA LEU A 119 9.32 -7.51 -16.26
C LEU A 119 8.37 -8.34 -15.41
N ALA A 120 7.12 -8.48 -15.84
CA ALA A 120 6.13 -9.27 -15.12
C ALA A 120 6.58 -10.73 -14.95
N GLU A 121 7.11 -11.35 -16.01
CA GLU A 121 7.68 -12.71 -15.93
C GLU A 121 8.88 -12.79 -14.99
N PHE A 122 9.76 -11.79 -15.03
CA PHE A 122 10.96 -11.74 -14.18
C PHE A 122 10.58 -11.70 -12.70
N PHE A 123 9.73 -10.77 -12.29
CA PHE A 123 9.33 -10.62 -10.88
C PHE A 123 8.44 -11.77 -10.40
N ASN A 124 7.53 -12.29 -11.23
CA ASN A 124 6.72 -13.47 -10.85
C ASN A 124 7.57 -14.73 -10.65
N ARG A 125 8.74 -14.84 -11.29
CA ARG A 125 9.69 -15.94 -11.05
C ARG A 125 10.38 -15.83 -9.69
N LEU A 126 10.56 -14.61 -9.18
CA LEU A 126 11.21 -14.35 -7.89
C LEU A 126 10.26 -14.60 -6.71
N SER A 127 8.95 -14.38 -6.90
CA SER A 127 7.95 -14.66 -5.89
C SER A 127 6.65 -15.18 -6.49
N ALA A 128 6.29 -16.40 -6.12
CA ALA A 128 5.02 -17.01 -6.51
C ALA A 128 3.78 -16.34 -5.86
N LYS A 129 3.98 -15.41 -4.91
CA LYS A 129 2.91 -14.59 -4.34
C LYS A 129 2.59 -13.36 -5.20
N LEU A 130 3.52 -12.93 -6.06
CA LEU A 130 3.26 -11.85 -7.00
C LEU A 130 2.38 -12.37 -8.15
N ALA A 131 1.41 -11.54 -8.54
CA ALA A 131 0.55 -11.78 -9.70
C ALA A 131 0.64 -10.58 -10.64
N LEU A 132 1.87 -10.16 -10.95
CA LEU A 132 2.13 -9.02 -11.83
C LEU A 132 1.84 -9.39 -13.29
N SER A 133 1.37 -8.42 -14.04
CA SER A 133 1.04 -8.50 -15.46
C SER A 133 1.66 -7.32 -16.21
N ALA A 134 1.74 -7.41 -17.53
CA ALA A 134 2.22 -6.29 -18.35
C ALA A 134 1.41 -5.00 -18.10
N ARG A 135 0.15 -5.11 -17.68
CA ARG A 135 -0.71 -3.95 -17.38
C ARG A 135 -0.25 -3.16 -16.15
N ASP A 136 0.51 -3.78 -15.26
CA ASP A 136 1.05 -3.13 -14.06
C ASP A 136 2.28 -2.25 -14.39
N PHE A 137 2.82 -2.41 -15.61
CA PHE A 137 3.96 -1.65 -16.14
C PHE A 137 3.61 -0.78 -17.36
N LEU A 138 2.35 -0.74 -17.78
CA LEU A 138 1.88 0.05 -18.93
C LEU A 138 0.78 1.02 -18.47
N LEU A 139 1.02 2.33 -18.63
CA LEU A 139 0.02 3.38 -18.38
C LEU A 139 -0.99 3.49 -19.52
#